data_AF-A0A975J9B8-F1
#
_entry.id   AF-A0A975J9B8-F1
#
_cell.length_a   1.000
_cell.length_b   1.000
_cell.length_c   1.000
_cell.angle_alpha   90.00
_cell.angle_beta   90.00
_cell.angle_gamma   90.00
#
_symmetry.space_group_name_H-M   'P 1'
#
loop_
_entity.id
_entity.type
_entity.pdbx_description
1 polymer ?
#
loop_
_entity_poly.entity_id
_entity_poly.type
_entity_poly.pdbx_seq_one_letter_code
_entity_poly.pdbx_strand_id
1 'polypeptide(L)'
;MATTTTDKIKRNLKDYVIILDDLDLTWTTEQIQQAIFMWTCGWSIEEMARKLRKYDGIRNAVDEVALLIMHLGRQNKIESREGGIFGHGQARGEENHQSGGRSSKNIF
;
A
#
# COMPACT_ATOMS: atom_id res chain seq x y z
N MET A 1 -39.98 -35.74 29.15
CA MET A 1 -39.64 -34.49 29.87
C MET A 1 -38.19 -34.15 29.52
N ALA A 2 -37.96 -33.33 28.50
CA ALA A 2 -36.61 -32.92 28.10
C ALA A 2 -36.33 -31.53 28.67
N THR A 3 -35.41 -31.42 29.62
CA THR A 3 -34.94 -30.14 30.15
C THR A 3 -33.73 -29.69 29.33
N THR A 4 -33.92 -28.74 28.42
CA THR A 4 -32.83 -28.07 27.70
C THR A 4 -32.23 -26.99 28.60
N THR A 5 -31.09 -27.31 29.21
CA THR A 5 -30.22 -26.36 29.92
C THR A 5 -29.76 -25.28 28.94
N THR A 6 -30.22 -24.05 29.13
CA THR A 6 -29.84 -22.89 28.32
C THR A 6 -28.50 -22.36 28.82
N ASP A 7 -27.43 -22.70 28.10
CA ASP A 7 -26.09 -22.19 28.37
C ASP A 7 -26.01 -20.71 27.92
N LYS A 8 -26.09 -19.80 28.90
CA LYS A 8 -26.00 -18.35 28.66
C LYS A 8 -24.53 -17.99 28.48
N ILE A 9 -24.06 -18.01 27.24
CA ILE A 9 -22.73 -17.51 26.86
C ILE A 9 -22.61 -16.04 27.29
N LYS A 10 -21.82 -15.80 28.35
CA LYS A 10 -21.53 -14.48 28.92
C LYS A 10 -20.58 -13.74 27.96
N ARG A 11 -21.13 -13.06 26.95
CA ARG A 11 -20.33 -12.24 26.02
C ARG A 11 -19.60 -11.17 26.82
N ASN A 12 -18.28 -11.11 26.68
CA ASN A 12 -17.44 -10.07 27.26
C ASN A 12 -17.79 -8.75 26.55
N LEU A 13 -18.54 -7.87 27.21
CA LEU A 13 -18.91 -6.55 26.70
C LEU A 13 -17.68 -5.64 26.80
N LYS A 14 -16.78 -5.73 25.81
CA LYS A 14 -15.71 -4.76 25.63
C LYS A 14 -16.24 -3.60 24.80
N ASP A 15 -15.86 -2.38 25.16
CA ASP A 15 -16.16 -1.18 24.38
C ASP A 15 -15.24 -1.15 23.16
N TYR A 16 -15.80 -1.43 21.99
CA TYR A 16 -15.08 -1.33 20.72
C TYR A 16 -15.27 0.06 20.11
N VAL A 17 -14.19 0.62 19.58
CA VAL A 17 -14.23 1.84 18.76
C VAL A 17 -14.02 1.45 17.30
N ILE A 18 -14.90 1.93 16.42
CA ILE A 18 -14.70 1.84 14.98
C ILE A 18 -13.85 3.04 14.58
N ILE A 19 -12.68 2.80 14.02
CA ILE A 19 -11.79 3.84 13.50
C ILE A 19 -12.06 4.05 12.01
N LEU A 20 -11.90 5.29 11.54
CA LEU A 20 -12.05 5.66 10.12
C LEU A 20 -13.44 5.33 9.56
N ASP A 21 -14.49 5.49 10.37
CA ASP A 21 -15.88 5.28 9.93
C ASP A 21 -16.38 6.37 8.98
N ASP A 22 -15.63 7.46 8.87
CA ASP A 22 -15.90 8.62 8.03
C ASP A 22 -15.29 8.53 6.61
N LEU A 23 -14.49 7.49 6.32
CA LEU A 23 -13.89 7.29 5.00
C LEU A 23 -14.81 6.52 4.05
N ASP A 24 -14.93 6.98 2.80
CA ASP A 24 -15.60 6.23 1.74
C ASP A 24 -14.61 5.34 0.99
N LEU A 25 -14.63 4.04 1.29
CA LEU A 25 -13.79 3.03 0.65
C LEU A 25 -14.46 2.39 -0.58
N THR A 26 -15.51 3.01 -1.12
CA THR A 26 -16.19 2.55 -2.33
C THR A 26 -15.46 3.04 -3.57
N TRP A 27 -15.03 2.11 -4.42
CA TRP A 27 -14.29 2.40 -5.65
C TRP A 27 -14.91 1.71 -6.85
N THR A 28 -15.05 2.42 -7.96
CA THR A 28 -15.41 1.79 -9.24
C THR A 28 -14.19 1.14 -9.89
N THR A 29 -14.42 0.21 -10.81
CA THR A 29 -13.35 -0.43 -11.59
C THR A 29 -12.52 0.59 -12.35
N GLU A 30 -13.14 1.62 -12.91
CA GLU A 30 -12.49 2.69 -13.66
C GLU A 30 -11.58 3.52 -12.74
N GLN A 31 -12.06 3.85 -11.53
CA GLN A 31 -11.24 4.57 -10.53
C GLN A 31 -10.04 3.73 -10.09
N ILE A 32 -10.21 2.42 -9.93
CA ILE A 32 -9.12 1.51 -9.60
C ILE A 32 -8.08 1.48 -10.73
N GLN A 33 -8.52 1.32 -11.98
CA GLN A 33 -7.62 1.35 -13.14
C GLN A 33 -6.87 2.68 -13.26
N GLN A 34 -7.57 3.78 -13.02
CA GLN A 34 -6.97 5.12 -13.02
C GLN A 34 -5.95 5.29 -11.89
N ALA A 35 -6.23 4.79 -10.69
CA ALA A 35 -5.31 4.81 -9.56
C ALA A 35 -4.03 4.01 -9.85
N ILE A 36 -4.16 2.82 -10.43
CA ILE A 36 -3.03 1.99 -10.88
C ILE A 36 -2.18 2.77 -11.89
N PHE A 37 -2.81 3.33 -12.91
CA PHE A 37 -2.11 4.11 -13.93
C PHE A 37 -1.34 5.30 -13.33
N MET A 38 -2.00 6.10 -12.49
CA MET A 38 -1.37 7.25 -11.83
C MET A 38 -0.21 6.82 -10.92
N TRP A 39 -0.35 5.72 -10.18
CA TRP A 39 0.71 5.19 -9.33
C TRP A 39 1.95 4.79 -10.13
N THR A 40 1.75 4.05 -11.23
CA THR A 40 2.82 3.64 -12.16
C THR A 40 3.50 4.84 -12.81
N CYS A 41 2.76 5.91 -13.09
CA CYS A 41 3.32 7.17 -13.59
C CYS A 41 4.07 7.99 -12.52
N GLY A 42 4.15 7.52 -11.27
CA GLY A 42 4.90 8.21 -10.21
C GLY A 42 4.15 9.34 -9.52
N TRP A 43 2.82 9.44 -9.69
CA TRP A 43 2.03 10.52 -9.09
C TRP A 43 2.03 10.41 -7.56
N SER A 44 2.07 11.54 -6.85
CA SER A 44 1.93 11.55 -5.40
C SER A 44 0.50 11.19 -4.97
N ILE A 45 0.33 10.65 -3.76
CA ILE A 45 -0.99 10.32 -3.20
C ILE A 45 -1.89 11.56 -3.16
N GLU A 46 -1.32 12.73 -2.87
CA GLU A 46 -2.06 14.00 -2.83
C GLU A 46 -2.58 14.42 -4.21
N GLU A 47 -1.77 14.26 -5.27
CA GLU A 47 -2.21 14.51 -6.65
C GLU A 47 -3.28 13.52 -7.11
N MET A 48 -3.13 12.25 -6.72
CA MET A 48 -4.12 11.21 -6.99
C MET A 48 -5.45 11.51 -6.29
N ALA A 49 -5.41 11.90 -5.01
CA ALA A 49 -6.58 12.30 -4.23
C ALA A 49 -7.36 13.44 -4.89
N ARG A 50 -6.65 14.50 -5.31
CA ARG A 50 -7.27 15.61 -6.07
C ARG A 50 -7.96 15.18 -7.37
N LYS A 51 -7.51 14.10 -8.00
CA LYS A 51 -8.09 13.63 -9.27
C LYS A 51 -9.22 12.63 -9.06
N LEU A 52 -9.07 11.71 -8.12
CA LEU A 52 -9.98 10.58 -7.89
C LEU A 52 -11.16 10.93 -6.99
N ARG A 53 -10.97 11.84 -6.02
CA ARG A 53 -11.96 12.25 -5.00
C ARG A 53 -12.17 13.76 -5.00
N LYS A 54 -12.58 14.31 -6.15
CA LYS A 54 -12.72 15.77 -6.36
C LYS A 54 -13.72 16.45 -5.42
N TYR A 55 -14.67 15.70 -4.87
CA TYR A 55 -15.79 16.24 -4.10
C TYR A 55 -15.65 16.02 -2.59
N ASP A 56 -14.72 15.16 -2.17
CA ASP A 56 -14.48 14.87 -0.75
C ASP A 56 -13.51 15.88 -0.15
N GLY A 57 -13.60 16.09 1.16
CA GLY A 57 -12.62 16.89 1.88
C GLY A 57 -11.21 16.36 1.60
N ILE A 58 -10.27 17.25 1.26
CA ILE A 58 -8.95 16.86 0.76
C ILE A 58 -8.19 15.89 1.67
N ARG A 59 -8.42 15.94 2.99
CA ARG A 59 -7.80 15.04 3.98
C ARG A 59 -8.35 13.61 3.85
N ASN A 60 -9.67 13.43 3.90
CA ASN A 60 -10.33 12.13 3.75
C ASN A 60 -9.97 11.49 2.40
N ALA A 61 -9.92 12.30 1.33
CA ALA A 61 -9.50 11.86 0.00
C ALA A 61 -8.07 11.28 -0.04
N VAL A 62 -7.13 11.87 0.70
CA VAL A 62 -5.75 11.37 0.79
C VAL A 62 -5.69 10.05 1.54
N ASP A 63 -6.41 9.94 2.66
CA ASP A 63 -6.45 8.72 3.47
C ASP A 63 -7.12 7.55 2.71
N GLU A 64 -8.23 7.81 2.02
CA GLU A 64 -8.90 6.85 1.16
C GLU A 64 -7.99 6.34 0.04
N VAL A 65 -7.31 7.24 -0.68
CA VAL A 65 -6.37 6.84 -1.74
C VAL A 65 -5.18 6.08 -1.16
N ALA A 66 -4.65 6.48 0.00
CA ALA A 66 -3.58 5.74 0.66
C ALA A 66 -4.00 4.31 1.00
N LEU A 67 -5.23 4.12 1.52
CA LEU A 67 -5.80 2.82 1.80
C LEU A 67 -6.05 1.99 0.54
N LEU A 68 -6.52 2.62 -0.55
CA LEU A 68 -6.65 1.96 -1.85
C LEU A 68 -5.30 1.45 -2.35
N ILE A 69 -4.26 2.29 -2.29
CA ILE A 69 -2.91 1.94 -2.74
C ILE A 69 -2.33 0.81 -1.89
N MET A 70 -2.52 0.86 -0.56
CA MET A 70 -2.16 -0.24 0.33
C MET A 70 -2.89 -1.54 -0.07
N HIS A 71 -4.20 -1.47 -0.32
CA HIS A 71 -5.01 -2.63 -0.72
C HIS A 71 -4.53 -3.24 -2.04
N LEU A 72 -4.26 -2.42 -3.06
CA LEU A 72 -3.73 -2.86 -4.35
C LEU A 72 -2.33 -3.46 -4.23
N GLY A 73 -1.48 -2.88 -3.39
CA GLY A 73 -0.15 -3.42 -3.07
C GLY A 73 -0.24 -4.82 -2.47
N ARG A 74 -1.16 -5.04 -1.51
CA ARG A 74 -1.40 -6.37 -0.91
C ARG A 74 -1.91 -7.41 -1.90
N GLN A 75 -2.54 -6.97 -2.99
CA GLN A 75 -3.00 -7.84 -4.08
C GLN A 75 -1.94 -8.04 -5.17
N ASN A 76 -0.74 -7.47 -5.03
CA ASN A 76 0.32 -7.46 -6.05
C ASN A 76 -0.14 -6.85 -7.39
N LYS A 77 -1.08 -5.90 -7.35
CA LYS A 77 -1.59 -5.20 -8.55
C LYS A 77 -0.76 -3.98 -8.93
N ILE A 78 0.08 -3.50 -8.01
CA ILE A 78 0.98 -2.36 -8.21
C ILE A 78 2.34 -2.68 -7.59
N GLU A 79 3.40 -2.08 -8.13
CA GLU A 79 4.77 -2.25 -7.64
C GLU A 79 5.11 -1.24 -6.53
N SER A 80 6.10 -1.59 -5.72
CA SER A 80 6.68 -0.68 -4.72
C SER A 80 7.59 0.34 -5.39
N ARG A 81 7.63 1.56 -4.86
CA ARG A 81 8.49 2.64 -5.38
C ARG A 81 9.28 3.30 -4.26
N GLU A 82 10.32 4.05 -4.65
CA GLU A 82 11.07 4.86 -3.69
C GLU A 82 10.11 5.83 -2.98
N GLY A 83 10.09 5.78 -1.64
CA GLY A 83 9.20 6.59 -0.83
C GLY A 83 7.72 6.13 -0.75
N GLY A 84 7.33 4.94 -1.23
CA GLY A 84 5.92 4.51 -1.13
C GLY A 84 5.57 3.04 -1.42
N ILE A 85 4.58 2.54 -0.67
CA ILE A 85 4.20 1.12 -0.38
C ILE A 85 5.33 0.21 0.12
N PHE A 86 6.26 0.85 0.84
CA PHE A 86 7.38 0.30 1.59
C PHE A 86 8.58 -0.15 0.76
N GLY A 87 9.00 0.73 -0.16
CA GLY A 87 10.31 0.65 -0.81
C GLY A 87 11.44 0.40 0.19
N HIS A 88 12.22 -0.66 -0.06
CA HIS A 88 13.51 -0.83 0.57
C HIS A 88 14.44 0.28 0.09
N GLY A 89 14.84 1.16 1.02
CA GLY A 89 16.10 1.87 0.85
C GLY A 89 17.23 0.85 0.92
N GLN A 90 17.75 0.40 -0.21
CA GLN A 90 19.13 -0.07 -0.26
C GLN A 90 20.03 1.13 -0.51
N ALA A 91 20.34 1.86 0.57
CA ALA A 91 21.58 2.62 0.59
C ALA A 91 22.71 1.68 1.00
N ARG A 92 23.63 1.45 0.04
CA ARG A 92 25.04 1.05 0.18
C ARG A 92 25.37 -0.28 0.90
N GLY A 93 25.92 -1.21 0.10
CA GLY A 93 27.12 -1.95 0.50
C GLY A 93 28.30 -1.41 -0.31
N GLU A 94 29.20 -0.71 0.36
CA GLU A 94 30.50 -0.27 -0.16
C GLU A 94 31.45 -1.46 -0.33
N GLU A 95 32.27 -1.34 -1.37
CA GLU A 95 33.63 -1.86 -1.61
C GLU A 95 34.18 -2.98 -0.72
N ASN A 96 34.76 -4.02 -1.34
CA ASN A 96 36.13 -4.43 -1.01
C ASN A 96 36.78 -5.35 -2.06
N HIS A 97 37.87 -4.82 -2.62
CA HIS A 97 39.19 -5.44 -2.80
C HIS A 97 39.35 -6.76 -3.61
N GLN A 98 39.85 -6.58 -4.84
CA GLN A 98 41.20 -7.01 -5.26
C GLN A 98 41.58 -8.50 -5.27
N SER A 99 41.60 -9.10 -6.46
CA SER A 99 42.64 -10.01 -6.96
C SER A 99 42.30 -10.33 -8.42
N GLY A 100 43.08 -9.92 -9.43
CA GLY A 100 44.40 -10.45 -9.74
C GLY A 100 44.32 -11.07 -11.14
N GLY A 101 45.08 -10.54 -12.09
CA GLY A 101 45.07 -11.06 -13.47
C GLY A 101 45.84 -10.22 -14.47
N ARG A 102 47.17 -10.15 -14.31
CA ARG A 102 48.07 -9.92 -15.44
C ARG A 102 47.77 -10.98 -16.50
N SER A 103 47.56 -10.60 -17.77
CA SER A 103 48.28 -11.21 -18.89
C SER A 103 48.01 -10.48 -20.21
N SER A 104 49.10 -10.33 -20.97
CA SER A 104 49.33 -9.56 -22.19
C SER A 104 48.56 -10.00 -23.46
N LYS A 105 48.79 -9.21 -24.54
CA LYS A 105 48.62 -9.43 -26.01
C LYS A 105 47.39 -8.73 -26.59
N ASN A 106 47.37 -8.04 -27.74
CA ASN A 106 48.30 -7.81 -28.86
C ASN A 106 47.74 -6.55 -29.58
N ILE A 107 48.53 -5.49 -29.81
CA ILE A 107 49.02 -5.05 -31.13
C ILE A 107 48.43 -5.84 -32.31
N PHE A 108 47.46 -5.25 -33.00
CA PHE A 108 47.45 -4.95 -34.44
C PHE A 108 46.34 -3.92 -34.73
#